data_AF-D9RAM4-F1
#
_entry.id   AF-D9RAM4-F1
#
_cell.length_a   1.000
_cell.length_b   1.000
_cell.length_c   1.000
_cell.angle_alpha   90.00
_cell.angle_beta   90.00
_cell.angle_gamma   90.00
#
_symmetry.space_group_name_H-M   'P 1'
#
loop_
_entity.id
_entity.type
_entity.pdbx_description
1 polymer ?
#
loop_
_entity_poly.entity_id
_entity_poly.type
_entity_poly.pdbx_seq_one_letter_code
_entity_poly.pdbx_strand_id
1 'polypeptide(L)'
;MYNYIVKLEIANDKKREEFDLRTIKSEIQKAIDKYHALKTVRNKKSLTFSVEQKVLEIKIESPVQLDVPSKALAKFTRLLLELSPALAGTINNGRVFQSVQTSIPPSDIDRISSCDTLKKIIDLFCGELQTNANLELQRKIKALLFNVEEVID
;
A
#
# COMPACT_ATOMS: atom_id res chain seq x y z
N MET A 1 -13.07 13.28 -6.36
CA MET A 1 -11.64 12.92 -6.41
C MET A 1 -11.39 11.93 -5.27
N TYR A 2 -10.68 10.84 -5.50
CA TYR A 2 -10.49 9.78 -4.50
C TYR A 2 -9.16 9.96 -3.79
N ASN A 3 -9.16 9.82 -2.47
CA ASN A 3 -7.98 10.04 -1.64
C ASN A 3 -7.60 8.76 -0.90
N TYR A 4 -6.32 8.42 -0.97
CA TYR A 4 -5.78 7.23 -0.32
C TYR A 4 -4.54 7.58 0.47
N ILE A 5 -4.34 6.91 1.60
CA ILE A 5 -3.09 6.97 2.36
C ILE A 5 -2.48 5.58 2.34
N VAL A 6 -1.25 5.49 1.83
CA VAL A 6 -0.48 4.26 1.79
C VAL A 6 0.76 4.42 2.65
N LYS A 7 0.90 3.57 3.66
CA LYS A 7 2.11 3.49 4.48
C LYS A 7 2.98 2.32 4.00
N LEU A 8 4.23 2.64 3.71
CA LEU A 8 5.23 1.74 3.16
C LEU A 8 6.39 1.55 4.14
N GLU A 9 6.84 0.32 4.25
CA GLU A 9 8.07 -0.05 4.97
C GLU A 9 8.98 -0.84 4.05
N ILE A 10 10.27 -0.91 4.39
CA ILE A 10 11.23 -1.77 3.66
C ILE A 10 10.79 -3.24 3.74
N ALA A 11 10.67 -3.91 2.59
CA ALA A 11 10.21 -5.30 2.51
C ALA A 11 11.21 -6.30 3.10
N ASN A 12 12.51 -5.96 3.14
CA ASN A 12 13.53 -6.78 3.76
C ASN A 12 13.53 -6.58 5.28
N ASP A 13 12.99 -7.53 6.05
CA ASP A 13 12.90 -7.44 7.51
C ASP A 13 14.25 -7.16 8.18
N LYS A 14 15.34 -7.77 7.69
CA LYS A 14 16.69 -7.57 8.25
C LYS A 14 17.18 -6.13 8.06
N LYS A 15 16.79 -5.50 6.95
CA LYS A 15 17.21 -4.12 6.61
C LYS A 15 16.22 -3.07 7.07
N ARG A 16 14.96 -3.44 7.33
CA ARG A 16 13.92 -2.52 7.82
C ARG A 16 14.31 -1.86 9.14
N GLU A 17 14.96 -2.60 10.03
CA GLU A 17 15.39 -2.09 11.32
C GLU A 17 16.60 -1.15 11.23
N GLU A 18 17.48 -1.36 10.25
CA GLU A 18 18.73 -0.62 10.08
C GLU A 18 18.57 0.63 9.19
N PHE A 19 17.66 0.58 8.22
CA PHE A 19 17.54 1.59 7.18
C PHE A 19 16.64 2.75 7.62
N ASP A 20 17.22 3.94 7.77
CA ASP A 20 16.48 5.17 8.06
C ASP A 20 15.99 5.83 6.76
N LEU A 21 14.69 5.76 6.49
CA LEU A 21 14.06 6.37 5.31
C LEU A 21 14.20 7.89 5.25
N ARG A 22 14.47 8.57 6.37
CA ARG A 22 14.71 10.03 6.36
C ARG A 22 15.97 10.39 5.59
N THR A 23 16.95 9.47 5.52
CA THR A 23 18.21 9.69 4.80
C THR A 23 18.01 9.88 3.30
N ILE A 24 16.92 9.34 2.74
CA ILE A 24 16.57 9.42 1.32
C ILE A 24 15.42 10.39 1.04
N LYS A 25 15.11 11.30 1.97
CA LYS A 25 13.99 12.25 1.85
C LYS A 25 14.10 13.11 0.59
N SER A 26 15.31 13.49 0.20
CA SER A 26 15.55 14.33 -0.98
C SER A 26 15.25 13.57 -2.28
N GLU A 27 15.56 12.29 -2.32
CA GLU A 27 15.39 11.36 -3.42
C GLU A 27 13.90 11.02 -3.59
N ILE A 28 13.17 10.88 -2.49
CA ILE A 28 11.71 10.72 -2.48
C ILE A 28 11.04 11.94 -3.13
N GLN A 29 11.42 13.16 -2.73
CA GLN A 29 10.89 14.39 -3.33
C GLN A 29 11.19 14.44 -4.84
N LYS A 30 12.45 14.22 -5.24
CA LYS A 30 12.86 14.20 -6.65
C LYS A 30 12.10 13.14 -7.47
N ALA A 31 11.83 11.97 -6.88
CA ALA A 31 11.06 10.91 -7.54
C ALA A 31 9.60 11.31 -7.77
N ILE A 32 8.97 12.00 -6.80
CA ILE A 32 7.63 12.57 -6.95
C ILE A 32 7.60 13.65 -8.03
N ASP A 33 8.57 14.57 -8.03
CA ASP A 33 8.66 15.63 -9.04
C ASP A 33 8.81 15.04 -10.45
N LYS A 34 9.67 14.04 -10.62
CA LYS A 34 9.80 13.29 -11.88
C LYS A 34 8.49 12.60 -12.26
N TYR A 35 7.80 11.97 -11.31
CA TYR A 35 6.51 11.33 -11.55
C TYR A 35 5.45 12.36 -12.02
N HIS A 36 5.41 13.53 -11.40
CA HIS A 36 4.53 14.63 -11.77
C HIS A 36 4.94 15.34 -13.06
N ALA A 37 6.18 15.21 -13.53
CA ALA A 37 6.58 15.74 -14.84
C ALA A 37 6.11 14.86 -16.01
N LEU A 38 5.71 13.61 -15.76
CA LEU A 38 5.27 12.68 -16.80
C LEU A 38 3.98 13.20 -17.47
N LYS A 39 4.05 13.44 -18.78
CA LYS A 39 2.91 13.90 -19.60
C LYS A 39 2.07 12.75 -20.20
N THR A 40 2.54 11.51 -20.08
CA THR A 40 1.98 10.34 -20.79
C THR A 40 0.87 9.59 -20.03
N VAL A 41 0.38 10.11 -18.90
CA VAL A 41 -0.53 9.37 -18.01
C VAL A 41 -1.95 9.95 -18.08
N ARG A 42 -2.88 9.22 -18.71
CA ARG A 42 -4.31 9.61 -18.89
C ARG A 42 -5.07 9.86 -17.58
N ASN A 43 -4.74 9.10 -16.52
CA ASN A 43 -5.32 9.22 -15.17
C ASN A 43 -4.23 9.54 -14.16
N LYS A 44 -3.59 10.70 -14.38
CA LYS A 44 -2.44 11.14 -13.57
C LYS A 44 -2.88 11.38 -12.13
N LYS A 45 -2.10 10.81 -11.21
CA LYS A 45 -2.36 10.90 -9.77
C LYS A 45 -1.48 12.01 -9.22
N SER A 46 -1.98 12.74 -8.22
CA SER A 46 -1.11 13.57 -7.40
C SER A 46 -0.58 12.71 -6.25
N LEU A 47 0.67 12.93 -5.88
CA LEU A 47 1.37 12.20 -4.84
C LEU A 47 1.97 13.25 -3.90
N THR A 48 1.71 13.13 -2.62
CA THR A 48 2.45 13.87 -1.59
C THR A 48 2.94 12.87 -0.55
N PHE A 49 3.94 13.25 0.26
CA PHE A 49 4.53 12.32 1.20
C PHE A 49 4.84 12.95 2.54
N SER A 50 4.89 12.10 3.56
CA SER A 50 5.60 12.33 4.81
C SER A 50 6.50 11.12 5.06
N VAL A 51 7.65 11.35 5.68
CA VAL A 51 8.63 10.29 5.93
C VAL A 51 9.07 10.33 7.38
N GLU A 52 8.92 9.19 8.03
CA GLU A 52 9.46 8.89 9.34
C GLU A 52 10.63 7.93 9.19
N GLN A 53 11.30 7.56 10.29
CA GLN A 53 12.48 6.71 10.23
C GLN A 53 12.23 5.39 9.51
N LYS A 54 11.12 4.71 9.79
CA LYS A 54 10.80 3.38 9.24
C LYS A 54 9.63 3.37 8.26
N VAL A 55 8.83 4.43 8.25
CA VAL A 55 7.59 4.51 7.49
C VAL A 55 7.65 5.63 6.48
N LEU A 56 7.35 5.32 5.22
CA LEU A 56 7.05 6.27 4.17
C LEU A 56 5.53 6.30 3.95
N GLU A 57 4.91 7.41 4.31
CA GLU A 57 3.50 7.64 4.03
C GLU A 57 3.35 8.40 2.71
N ILE A 58 2.61 7.84 1.76
CA ILE A 58 2.26 8.47 0.49
C ILE A 58 0.76 8.72 0.47
N LYS A 59 0.38 9.99 0.29
CA LYS A 59 -0.99 10.37 -0.01
C LYS A 59 -1.18 10.38 -1.52
N ILE A 60 -2.17 9.62 -2.00
CA ILE A 60 -2.50 9.49 -3.41
C ILE A 60 -3.84 10.15 -3.65
N GLU A 61 -3.84 11.16 -4.51
CA GLU A 61 -5.05 11.78 -5.02
C GLU A 61 -5.28 11.28 -6.44
N SER A 62 -6.39 10.59 -6.66
CA SER A 62 -6.68 9.94 -7.94
C SER A 62 -8.01 10.42 -8.54
N PRO A 63 -8.03 10.73 -9.86
CA PRO A 63 -9.28 11.06 -10.56
C PRO A 63 -10.18 9.84 -10.75
N VAL A 64 -9.64 8.63 -10.61
CA VAL A 64 -10.36 7.36 -10.74
C VAL A 64 -10.20 6.55 -9.46
N GLN A 65 -11.13 5.65 -9.21
CA GLN A 65 -11.04 4.77 -8.07
C GLN A 65 -9.92 3.74 -8.26
N LEU A 66 -9.24 3.36 -7.18
CA LEU A 66 -8.15 2.40 -7.19
C LEU A 66 -8.54 1.16 -6.41
N ASP A 67 -8.52 0.00 -7.07
CA ASP A 67 -8.73 -1.27 -6.38
C ASP A 67 -7.62 -1.55 -5.35
N VAL A 68 -6.37 -1.25 -5.69
CA VAL A 68 -5.22 -1.43 -4.78
C VAL A 68 -4.34 -0.19 -4.83
N PRO A 69 -4.50 0.75 -3.89
CA PRO A 69 -3.75 2.01 -3.88
C PRO A 69 -2.23 1.83 -3.93
N SER A 70 -1.67 0.84 -3.22
CA SER A 70 -0.24 0.55 -3.23
C SER A 70 0.30 0.14 -4.62
N LYS A 71 -0.50 -0.50 -5.48
CA LYS A 71 -0.08 -0.82 -6.86
C LYS A 71 0.09 0.44 -7.71
N ALA A 72 -0.64 1.52 -7.41
CA ALA A 72 -0.51 2.78 -8.13
C ALA A 72 0.86 3.44 -7.94
N LEU A 73 1.61 3.03 -6.91
CA LEU A 73 2.95 3.55 -6.60
C LEU A 73 4.07 2.85 -7.38
N ALA A 74 3.79 1.78 -8.12
CA ALA A 74 4.83 1.00 -8.81
C ALA A 74 5.76 1.85 -9.70
N LYS A 75 5.20 2.84 -10.42
CA LYS A 75 5.99 3.75 -11.27
C LYS A 75 6.83 4.73 -10.44
N PHE A 76 6.29 5.23 -9.33
CA PHE A 76 7.04 6.05 -8.38
C PHE A 76 8.20 5.25 -7.77
N THR A 77 7.97 4.01 -7.33
CA THR A 77 9.01 3.17 -6.73
C THR A 77 10.17 2.90 -7.70
N ARG A 78 9.89 2.71 -8.99
CA ARG A 78 10.94 2.57 -10.02
C ARG A 78 11.80 3.83 -10.14
N LEU A 79 11.17 5.00 -10.22
CA LEU A 79 11.89 6.28 -10.26
C LEU A 79 12.72 6.52 -9.00
N LEU A 80 12.21 6.11 -7.84
CA LEU A 80 12.94 6.24 -6.58
C LEU A 80 14.18 5.33 -6.53
N LEU A 81 14.08 4.10 -7.04
CA LEU A 81 15.23 3.19 -7.14
C LEU A 81 16.34 3.73 -8.06
N GLU A 82 15.96 4.38 -9.17
CA GLU A 82 16.93 5.03 -10.06
C GLU A 82 17.67 6.20 -9.39
N LEU A 83 17.02 6.85 -8.41
CA LEU A 83 17.54 8.04 -7.73
C LEU A 83 18.27 7.72 -6.43
N SER A 84 18.05 6.55 -5.83
CA SER A 84 18.64 6.17 -4.54
C SER A 84 19.31 4.79 -4.62
N PRO A 85 20.63 4.75 -4.88
CA PRO A 85 21.40 3.51 -4.86
C PRO A 85 21.36 2.80 -3.49
N ALA A 86 21.24 3.56 -2.40
CA ALA A 86 21.14 3.02 -1.03
C ALA A 86 19.91 2.12 -0.85
N LEU A 87 18.78 2.43 -1.52
CA LEU A 87 17.57 1.61 -1.51
C LEU A 87 17.75 0.28 -2.24
N ALA A 88 18.64 0.20 -3.24
CA ALA A 88 18.85 -1.05 -3.98
C ALA A 88 19.33 -2.19 -3.06
N GLY A 89 20.14 -1.87 -2.04
CA GLY A 89 20.60 -2.82 -1.02
C GLY A 89 19.50 -3.33 -0.08
N THR A 90 18.31 -2.76 -0.14
CA THR A 90 17.15 -3.16 0.69
C THR A 90 16.15 -4.06 -0.06
N ILE A 91 16.38 -4.34 -1.34
CA ILE A 91 15.50 -5.17 -2.16
C ILE A 91 15.47 -6.61 -1.61
N ASN A 92 14.26 -7.15 -1.44
CA ASN A 92 14.03 -8.56 -1.13
C ASN A 92 12.96 -9.11 -2.08
N ASN A 93 13.24 -10.23 -2.75
CA ASN A 93 12.35 -10.86 -3.74
C ASN A 93 11.80 -9.88 -4.79
N GLY A 94 12.65 -8.99 -5.30
CA GLY A 94 12.27 -7.97 -6.29
C GLY A 94 11.35 -6.85 -5.76
N ARG A 95 11.16 -6.75 -4.45
CA ARG A 95 10.35 -5.72 -3.78
C ARG A 95 11.22 -4.87 -2.87
N VAL A 96 11.04 -3.56 -2.95
CA VAL A 96 11.67 -2.59 -2.03
C VAL A 96 10.76 -2.34 -0.85
N PHE A 97 9.49 -2.08 -1.12
CA PHE A 97 8.50 -1.74 -0.11
C PHE A 97 7.45 -2.84 0.04
N GLN A 98 7.00 -3.00 1.27
CA GLN A 98 5.73 -3.63 1.59
C GLN A 98 4.74 -2.57 2.06
N SER A 99 3.46 -2.75 1.72
CA SER A 99 2.39 -1.91 2.24
C SER A 99 1.98 -2.46 3.60
N VAL A 100 2.11 -1.66 4.65
CA VAL A 100 1.69 -2.05 6.01
C VAL A 100 0.31 -1.51 6.37
N GLN A 101 -0.07 -0.37 5.80
CA GLN A 101 -1.41 0.16 5.97
C GLN A 101 -1.86 0.80 4.67
N THR A 102 -3.07 0.50 4.24
CA THR A 102 -3.78 1.28 3.23
C THR A 102 -5.10 1.70 3.85
N SER A 103 -5.28 2.99 4.10
CA SER A 103 -6.57 3.51 4.53
C SER A 103 -7.33 4.08 3.33
N ILE A 104 -8.57 3.63 3.22
CA ILE A 104 -9.59 4.21 2.35
C ILE A 104 -10.52 4.97 3.32
N PRO A 105 -10.81 6.26 3.09
CA PRO A 105 -11.75 7.00 3.92
C PRO A 105 -13.09 6.25 4.04
N PRO A 106 -13.76 6.25 5.20
CA PRO A 106 -15.04 5.54 5.39
C PRO A 106 -16.09 5.91 4.33
N SER A 107 -16.12 7.17 3.90
CA SER A 107 -17.00 7.68 2.85
C SER A 107 -16.79 7.06 1.46
N ASP A 108 -15.65 6.39 1.23
CA ASP A 108 -15.28 5.76 -0.03
C ASP A 108 -15.27 4.21 0.06
N ILE A 109 -15.57 3.63 1.24
CA ILE A 109 -15.62 2.18 1.46
C ILE A 109 -16.76 1.53 0.67
N ASP A 110 -17.94 2.17 0.64
CA ASP A 110 -19.13 1.68 -0.08
C ASP A 110 -18.93 1.61 -1.61
N ARG A 111 -17.82 2.16 -2.11
CA ARG A 111 -17.51 2.18 -3.53
C ARG A 111 -16.55 1.06 -3.93
N ILE A 112 -15.96 0.31 -3.00
CA ILE A 112 -14.97 -0.74 -3.32
C ILE A 112 -15.63 -1.83 -4.18
N SER A 113 -15.28 -1.85 -5.47
CA SER A 113 -15.94 -2.69 -6.48
C SER A 113 -15.43 -4.12 -6.58
N SER A 114 -14.34 -4.49 -5.88
CA SER A 114 -13.73 -5.81 -6.01
C SER A 114 -13.64 -6.56 -4.67
N CYS A 115 -14.15 -7.80 -4.67
CA CYS A 115 -14.10 -8.68 -3.50
C CYS A 115 -12.66 -9.01 -3.06
N ASP A 116 -11.67 -8.96 -3.95
CA ASP A 116 -10.26 -9.22 -3.60
C ASP A 116 -9.62 -8.08 -2.81
N THR A 117 -10.07 -6.84 -3.03
CA THR A 117 -9.65 -5.70 -2.19
C THR A 117 -10.27 -5.80 -0.80
N LEU A 118 -11.56 -6.18 -0.72
CA LEU A 118 -12.23 -6.51 0.54
C LEU A 118 -11.47 -7.61 1.30
N LYS A 119 -11.11 -8.72 0.64
CA LYS A 119 -10.29 -9.78 1.25
C LYS A 119 -8.98 -9.26 1.83
N LYS A 120 -8.24 -8.42 1.09
CA LYS A 120 -6.97 -7.85 1.56
C LYS A 120 -7.14 -6.89 2.73
N ILE A 121 -8.19 -6.08 2.74
CA ILE A 121 -8.51 -5.19 3.85
C ILE A 121 -8.84 -6.01 5.10
N ILE A 122 -9.65 -7.07 4.94
CA ILE A 122 -9.97 -8.01 6.01
C ILE A 122 -8.71 -8.72 6.51
N ASP A 123 -7.85 -9.21 5.60
CA ASP A 123 -6.62 -9.90 5.97
C ASP A 123 -5.62 -8.95 6.67
N LEU A 124 -5.58 -7.66 6.30
CA LEU A 124 -4.81 -6.63 7.01
C LEU A 124 -5.37 -6.36 8.42
N PHE A 125 -6.70 -6.24 8.56
CA PHE A 125 -7.35 -6.00 9.86
C PHE A 125 -7.28 -7.21 10.80
N CYS A 126 -7.39 -8.43 10.25
CA CYS A 126 -7.36 -9.67 11.02
C CYS A 126 -5.93 -10.19 11.24
N GLY A 127 -4.95 -9.75 10.42
CA GLY A 127 -3.57 -10.21 10.48
C GLY A 127 -2.79 -9.74 11.72
N GLU A 128 -3.19 -8.63 12.35
CA GLU A 128 -2.50 -8.09 13.54
C GLU A 128 -2.93 -8.77 14.86
N LEU A 129 -3.98 -9.58 14.87
CA LEU A 129 -4.53 -10.19 16.09
C LEU A 129 -4.77 -11.69 15.88
N GLN A 130 -3.72 -12.49 16.01
CA GLN A 130 -3.78 -13.96 16.03
C GLN A 130 -4.45 -14.48 17.32
N THR A 131 -5.77 -14.32 17.42
CA THR A 131 -6.59 -15.02 18.40
C THR A 131 -7.64 -15.86 17.67
N ASN A 132 -8.02 -17.01 18.24
CA ASN A 132 -8.99 -17.93 17.63
C ASN A 132 -10.33 -17.24 17.29
N ALA A 133 -10.74 -16.24 18.08
CA ALA A 133 -11.95 -15.45 17.84
C ALA A 133 -11.89 -14.63 16.53
N ASN A 134 -10.71 -14.14 16.15
CA ASN A 134 -10.56 -13.38 14.91
C ASN A 134 -10.50 -14.25 13.67
N LEU A 135 -9.98 -15.49 13.79
CA LEU A 135 -10.06 -16.47 12.72
C LEU A 135 -11.52 -16.88 12.44
N GLU A 136 -12.34 -17.04 13.48
CA GLU A 136 -13.78 -17.24 13.32
C GLU A 136 -14.47 -16.04 12.67
N LEU A 137 -14.15 -14.82 13.11
CA LEU A 137 -14.70 -13.60 12.53
C LEU A 137 -14.31 -13.46 11.05
N GLN A 138 -13.05 -13.72 10.71
CA GLN A 138 -12.56 -13.71 9.34
C GLN A 138 -13.27 -14.77 8.48
N ARG A 139 -13.52 -15.97 9.02
CA ARG A 139 -14.30 -17.02 8.33
C ARG A 139 -15.73 -16.58 8.10
N LYS A 140 -16.41 -16.02 9.11
CA LYS A 140 -17.80 -15.52 9.00
C LYS A 140 -17.92 -14.39 7.97
N ILE A 141 -17.00 -13.42 7.99
CA ILE A 141 -16.99 -12.33 7.01
C ILE A 141 -16.72 -12.86 5.60
N LYS A 142 -15.80 -13.83 5.45
CA LYS A 142 -15.55 -14.47 4.15
C LYS A 142 -16.79 -15.25 3.66
N ALA A 143 -17.44 -16.03 4.51
CA ALA A 143 -18.67 -16.76 4.16
C ALA A 143 -19.79 -15.81 3.69
N LEU A 144 -20.02 -14.72 4.43
CA LEU A 144 -21.00 -13.68 4.08
C LEU A 144 -20.69 -12.97 2.75
N LEU A 145 -19.42 -12.71 2.46
CA LEU A 145 -19.02 -12.01 1.23
C LEU A 145 -19.00 -12.90 -0.02
N PHE A 146 -18.89 -14.22 0.14
CA PHE A 146 -18.74 -15.15 -0.98
C PHE A 146 -19.94 -16.07 -1.22
N ASN A 147 -21.03 -15.97 -0.44
CA ASN A 147 -22.20 -16.86 -0.54
C ASN A 147 -21.80 -18.34 -0.61
N VAL A 148 -20.75 -18.73 0.12
CA VAL A 148 -20.40 -20.14 0.26
C VAL A 148 -21.24 -20.63 1.43
N GLU A 149 -22.34 -21.32 1.13
CA GLU A 149 -23.07 -22.10 2.14
C GLU A 149 -22.05 -23.00 2.85
N GLU A 150 -21.91 -22.83 4.16
CA GLU A 150 -21.16 -23.77 4.98
C GLU A 150 -21.86 -25.13 4.87
N VAL A 151 -21.29 -26.06 4.09
CA VAL A 151 -21.58 -27.47 4.28
C VAL A 151 -20.85 -27.87 5.55
N ILE A 152 -21.60 -27.87 6.64
CA ILE A 152 -21.19 -28.45 7.91
C ILE A 152 -21.34 -29.97 7.78
N ASP A 153 -20.23 -30.69 7.80
CA ASP A 153 -20.15 -32.12 8.18
C ASP A 153 -19.23 -32.24 9.41
#